data_AF-A0ABD4VLH0-F1
#
_entry.id   AF-A0ABD4VLH0-F1
#
_cell.length_a   1.000
_cell.length_b   1.000
_cell.length_c   1.000
_cell.angle_alpha   90.00
_cell.angle_beta   90.00
_cell.angle_gamma   90.00
#
_symmetry.space_group_name_H-M   'P 1'
#
loop_
_entity.id
_entity.type
_entity.pdbx_description
1 polymer ?
#
loop_
_entity_poly.entity_id
_entity_poly.type
_entity_poly.pdbx_seq_one_letter_code
_entity_poly.pdbx_strand_id
1 'polypeptide(L)'
;MWGEKLENGKYKFFERYKDPYTEKWRRVSVTLDSGSSRAKKEAQKILDKKIENILQKLTTSDRLFVDVLEEWWTFYQKEVRRSSVRARTPAYKRLSNNCTDPKKLDN
;
A
#
# COMPACT_ATOMS: atom_id res chain seq x y z
N MET A 1 17.61 10.01 -11.24
CA MET A 1 17.46 9.34 -12.54
C MET A 1 18.78 9.00 -13.23
N TRP A 2 18.95 7.75 -13.65
CA TRP A 2 20.06 7.25 -14.47
C TRP A 2 19.55 6.78 -15.82
N GLY A 3 20.33 6.94 -16.89
CA GLY A 3 19.95 6.55 -18.24
C GLY A 3 21.03 5.72 -18.92
N GLU A 4 20.63 4.59 -19.51
CA GLU A 4 21.49 3.67 -20.26
C GLU A 4 20.98 3.56 -21.71
N LYS A 5 21.91 3.60 -22.67
CA LYS A 5 21.59 3.39 -24.08
C LYS A 5 21.66 1.89 -24.39
N LEU A 6 20.59 1.34 -24.93
CA LEU A 6 20.55 -0.06 -25.36
C LEU A 6 21.17 -0.21 -26.76
N GLU A 7 21.68 -1.41 -27.04
CA GLU A 7 22.18 -1.82 -28.36
C GLU A 7 21.12 -1.63 -29.45
N ASN A 8 19.84 -1.79 -29.09
CA ASN A 8 18.68 -1.59 -29.97
C ASN A 8 18.39 -0.11 -30.32
N GLY A 9 19.24 0.84 -29.90
CA GLY A 9 19.07 2.28 -30.15
C GLY A 9 18.08 2.99 -29.23
N LYS A 10 17.37 2.25 -28.37
CA LYS A 10 16.46 2.78 -27.35
C LYS A 10 17.20 3.22 -26.09
N TYR A 11 16.56 4.06 -25.29
CA TYR A 11 17.09 4.59 -24.04
C TYR A 11 16.28 4.05 -22.87
N LYS A 12 16.96 3.41 -21.92
CA LYS A 12 16.35 2.94 -20.67
C LYS A 12 16.70 3.91 -19.55
N PHE A 13 15.68 4.46 -18.95
CA PHE A 13 15.81 5.33 -17.79
C PHE A 13 15.33 4.60 -16.55
N PHE A 14 16.05 4.77 -15.44
CA PHE A 14 15.69 4.15 -14.17
C PHE A 14 15.91 5.08 -12.98
N GLU A 15 15.12 4.82 -11.95
CA GLU A 15 15.14 5.55 -10.69
C GLU A 15 15.00 4.58 -9.53
N ARG A 16 15.68 4.89 -8.42
CA ARG A 16 15.59 4.13 -7.18
C ARG A 16 14.67 4.85 -6.21
N TYR A 17 13.83 4.09 -5.52
CA TYR A 17 13.02 4.59 -4.42
C TYR A 17 13.19 3.68 -3.19
N LYS A 18 13.00 4.25 -2.00
CA LYS A 18 12.97 3.49 -0.75
C LYS A 18 11.55 3.03 -0.52
N ASP A 19 11.36 1.73 -0.35
CA ASP A 19 10.07 1.17 0.00
C ASP A 19 9.76 1.46 1.48
N PRO A 20 8.59 2.05 1.81
CA PRO A 20 8.26 2.47 3.18
C PRO A 20 8.05 1.30 4.14
N TYR A 21 7.64 0.13 3.65
CA TYR A 21 7.36 -1.04 4.50
C TYR A 21 8.54 -1.97 4.67
N THR A 22 9.33 -2.12 3.61
CA THR A 22 10.46 -3.07 3.62
C THR A 22 11.80 -2.42 3.83
N GLU A 23 11.87 -1.08 3.81
CA GLU A 23 13.08 -0.24 3.87
C GLU A 23 14.15 -0.53 2.81
N LYS A 24 13.88 -1.49 1.91
CA LYS A 24 14.75 -1.92 0.83
C LYS A 24 14.68 -0.94 -0.33
N TRP A 25 15.83 -0.75 -0.98
CA TRP A 25 15.92 0.01 -2.21
C TRP A 25 15.34 -0.79 -3.37
N ARG A 26 14.34 -0.23 -4.05
CA ARG A 26 13.74 -0.80 -5.26
C ARG A 26 14.00 0.12 -6.44
N ARG A 27 13.94 -0.43 -7.66
CA ARG A 27 14.17 0.32 -8.91
C ARG A 27 12.94 0.26 -9.82
N VAL A 28 12.58 1.39 -10.41
CA VAL A 28 11.62 1.50 -11.50
C VAL A 28 12.36 1.85 -12.79
N SER A 29 11.87 1.38 -13.93
CA SER A 29 12.45 1.72 -15.23
C SER A 29 11.40 2.01 -16.30
N VAL A 30 11.81 2.77 -17.30
CA VAL A 30 11.04 3.08 -18.51
C VAL A 30 11.99 3.10 -19.70
N THR A 31 11.54 2.56 -20.83
CA THR A 31 12.28 2.60 -22.10
C THR A 31 11.62 3.59 -23.05
N LEU A 32 12.37 4.54 -23.58
CA LEU A 32 11.94 5.50 -24.59
C LEU A 32 12.82 5.38 -25.84
N ASP A 33 12.32 5.84 -26.97
CA ASP A 33 13.02 5.75 -28.25
C ASP A 33 14.04 6.90 -28.46
N SER A 34 14.03 7.93 -27.60
CA SER A 34 14.94 9.07 -27.70
C SER A 34 15.65 9.39 -26.38
N GLY A 35 16.91 9.80 -26.48
CA GLY A 35 17.74 10.29 -25.37
C GLY A 35 17.74 11.82 -25.22
N SER A 36 16.91 12.53 -26.00
CA SER A 36 16.81 13.99 -25.97
C SER A 36 16.42 14.52 -24.59
N SER A 37 16.76 15.77 -24.28
CA SER A 37 16.37 16.45 -23.03
C SER A 37 14.86 16.40 -22.79
N ARG A 38 14.05 16.52 -23.86
CA ARG A 38 12.59 16.39 -23.79
C ARG A 38 12.16 14.99 -23.34
N ALA A 39 12.77 13.95 -23.91
CA ALA A 39 12.49 12.56 -23.55
C ALA A 39 12.95 12.23 -22.13
N LYS A 40 14.07 12.81 -21.66
CA LYS A 40 14.50 12.68 -20.25
C LYS A 40 13.47 13.26 -19.29
N LYS A 41 12.94 14.47 -19.57
CA LYS A 41 11.92 15.10 -18.74
C LYS A 41 10.61 14.32 -18.74
N GLU A 42 10.25 13.73 -19.87
CA GLU A 42 9.08 12.85 -19.99
C GLU A 42 9.28 11.55 -19.21
N ALA A 43 10.43 10.90 -19.35
CA ALA A 43 10.79 9.71 -18.57
C ALA A 43 10.76 9.98 -17.06
N GLN A 44 11.27 11.12 -16.60
CA GLN A 44 11.20 11.53 -15.19
C GLN A 44 9.75 11.54 -14.70
N LYS A 45 8.85 12.25 -15.42
CA LYS A 45 7.43 12.30 -15.06
C LYS A 45 6.77 10.92 -15.03
N ILE A 46 7.15 10.02 -15.95
CA ILE A 46 6.62 8.65 -15.97
C ILE A 46 7.14 7.85 -14.78
N LEU A 47 8.41 7.99 -14.41
CA LEU A 47 9.01 7.32 -13.26
C LEU A 47 8.39 7.83 -11.95
N ASP A 48 8.24 9.14 -11.79
CA ASP A 48 7.59 9.77 -10.64
C ASP A 48 6.18 9.23 -10.45
N LYS A 49 5.36 9.25 -11.53
CA LYS A 49 4.01 8.67 -11.50
C LYS A 49 4.01 7.19 -11.14
N LYS A 50 4.98 6.40 -11.63
CA LYS A 50 5.07 4.98 -11.26
C LYS A 50 5.37 4.82 -9.76
N ILE A 51 6.28 5.64 -9.22
CA ILE A 51 6.62 5.62 -7.79
C ILE A 51 5.41 6.04 -6.95
N GLU A 52 4.74 7.14 -7.30
CA GLU A 52 3.53 7.62 -6.62
C GLU A 52 2.43 6.56 -6.61
N ASN A 53 2.16 5.90 -7.74
CA ASN A 53 1.16 4.84 -7.81
C ASN A 53 1.53 3.63 -6.93
N ILE A 54 2.82 3.29 -6.83
CA ILE A 54 3.27 2.23 -5.92
C ILE A 54 3.03 2.67 -4.49
N LEU A 55 3.45 3.88 -4.12
CA LEU A 55 3.28 4.41 -2.77
C LEU A 55 1.81 4.54 -2.38
N GLN A 56 0.93 5.00 -3.27
CA GLN A 56 -0.52 5.09 -3.05
C GLN A 56 -1.19 3.73 -2.85
N LYS A 57 -0.73 2.69 -3.56
CA LYS A 57 -1.22 1.32 -3.33
C LYS A 57 -0.76 0.76 -1.99
N LEU A 58 0.44 1.17 -1.57
CA LEU A 58 1.00 0.81 -0.27
C LEU A 58 0.21 1.49 0.84
N THR A 59 -0.08 2.79 0.74
CA THR A 59 -1.09 3.48 1.55
C THR A 59 -2.51 3.05 1.16
N THR A 60 -2.79 1.76 1.34
CA THR A 60 -4.17 1.29 1.55
C THR A 60 -4.77 2.16 2.64
N SER A 61 -6.06 2.53 2.49
CA SER A 61 -6.75 3.45 3.41
C SER A 61 -6.35 3.16 4.85
N ASP A 62 -5.66 4.11 5.50
CA ASP A 62 -5.34 4.05 6.93
C ASP A 62 -6.68 4.02 7.68
N ARG A 63 -7.18 2.81 7.89
CA ARG A 63 -8.36 2.53 8.69
C ARG A 63 -7.90 1.84 9.94
N LEU A 64 -8.47 2.25 11.07
CA LEU A 64 -8.17 1.59 12.32
C LEU A 64 -8.73 0.17 12.22
N PHE A 65 -8.02 -0.78 12.83
CA PHE A 65 -8.49 -2.16 12.92
C PHE A 65 -9.92 -2.24 13.49
N VAL A 66 -10.26 -1.34 14.41
CA VAL A 66 -11.59 -1.22 15.03
C VAL A 66 -12.66 -0.91 13.99
N ASP A 67 -12.40 0.01 13.06
CA ASP A 67 -13.35 0.39 12.00
C ASP A 67 -13.67 -0.80 11.09
N VAL A 68 -12.63 -1.54 10.70
CA VAL A 68 -12.77 -2.75 9.86
C VAL A 68 -13.49 -3.86 10.62
N LEU A 69 -13.20 -4.01 11.92
CA LEU A 69 -13.84 -5.00 12.79
C LEU A 69 -15.33 -4.73 12.95
N GLU A 70 -15.72 -3.46 13.12
CA GLU A 70 -17.11 -3.04 13.22
C GLU A 70 -17.86 -3.29 11.91
N GLU A 71 -17.30 -2.85 10.77
CA GLU A 71 -17.87 -3.11 9.45
C GLU A 71 -18.12 -4.62 9.24
N TRP A 72 -17.10 -5.45 9.46
CA TRP A 72 -17.20 -6.90 9.36
C TRP A 72 -18.28 -7.48 10.28
N TRP A 73 -18.39 -6.98 11.53
CA TRP A 73 -19.37 -7.46 12.49
C TRP A 73 -20.80 -7.20 12.01
N THR A 74 -21.07 -6.06 11.37
CA THR A 74 -22.40 -5.77 10.81
C THR A 74 -22.80 -6.72 9.67
N PHE A 75 -21.85 -7.14 8.84
CA PHE A 75 -22.10 -8.10 7.75
C PHE A 75 -22.29 -9.51 8.31
N TYR A 76 -21.40 -9.93 9.20
CA TYR A 76 -21.45 -11.25 9.84
C TYR A 76 -22.79 -11.52 10.55
N GLN A 77 -23.36 -10.51 11.21
CA GLN A 77 -24.66 -10.63 11.88
C GLN A 77 -25.82 -10.91 10.93
N LYS A 78 -25.74 -10.49 9.67
CA LYS A 78 -26.79 -10.68 8.66
C LYS A 78 -26.74 -12.07 8.04
N GLU A 79 -25.54 -12.62 7.88
CA GLU A 79 -25.30 -13.90 7.21
C GLU A 79 -25.55 -15.11 8.12
N VAL A 80 -25.35 -14.95 9.43
CA VAL A 80 -25.31 -16.09 10.36
C VAL A 80 -26.53 -16.11 11.30
N ARG A 81 -26.94 -17.31 11.70
CA ARG A 81 -27.99 -17.53 12.71
C ARG A 81 -27.69 -16.76 14.01
N ARG A 82 -28.74 -16.24 14.62
CA ARG A 82 -28.68 -15.49 15.89
C ARG A 82 -27.95 -16.22 17.01
N SER A 83 -28.02 -17.56 17.06
CA SER A 83 -27.30 -18.37 18.06
C SER A 83 -25.78 -18.27 17.91
N SER A 84 -25.27 -18.35 16.68
CA SER A 84 -23.83 -18.23 16.41
C SER A 84 -23.33 -16.79 16.61
N VAL A 85 -24.18 -15.79 16.33
CA VAL A 85 -23.88 -14.40 16.67
C VAL A 85 -23.71 -14.26 18.18
N ARG A 86 -24.68 -14.74 18.98
CA ARG A 86 -24.61 -14.69 20.46
C ARG A 86 -23.34 -15.36 21.00
N ALA A 87 -22.95 -16.50 20.45
CA ALA A 87 -21.72 -17.20 20.85
C ALA A 87 -20.45 -16.38 20.56
N ARG A 88 -20.44 -15.59 19.47
CA ARG A 88 -19.28 -14.80 19.05
C ARG A 88 -19.25 -13.38 19.62
N THR A 89 -20.37 -12.85 20.11
CA THR A 89 -20.47 -11.50 20.71
C THR A 89 -19.46 -11.25 21.84
N PRO A 90 -19.19 -12.18 22.78
CA PRO A 90 -18.20 -11.96 23.84
C PRO A 90 -16.78 -11.77 23.30
N ALA A 91 -16.41 -12.53 22.26
CA ALA A 91 -15.11 -12.42 21.62
C ALA A 91 -14.95 -11.09 20.87
N TYR A 92 -15.99 -10.68 20.13
CA TYR A 92 -16.04 -9.36 19.49
C TYR A 92 -15.84 -8.22 20.50
N LYS A 93 -16.59 -8.25 21.61
CA LYS A 93 -16.48 -7.24 22.69
C LYS A 93 -15.09 -7.21 23.33
N ARG A 94 -14.44 -8.37 23.50
CA ARG A 94 -13.07 -8.43 24.03
C ARG A 94 -12.09 -7.77 23.06
N LEU A 95 -12.20 -8.06 21.76
CA LEU A 95 -11.34 -7.49 20.73
C LEU A 95 -11.54 -5.98 20.62
N SER A 96 -12.79 -5.50 20.58
CA SER A 96 -13.08 -4.06 20.52
C SER A 96 -12.46 -3.32 21.71
N ASN A 97 -12.64 -3.83 22.93
CA ASN A 97 -12.15 -3.16 24.14
C ASN A 97 -10.62 -3.16 24.22
N ASN A 98 -9.95 -4.22 23.78
CA ASN A 98 -8.49 -4.30 23.79
C ASN A 98 -7.84 -3.33 22.80
N CYS A 99 -8.53 -2.99 21.71
CA CYS A 99 -8.00 -2.07 20.69
C CYS A 99 -8.33 -0.60 20.99
N THR A 100 -9.27 -0.29 21.89
CA THR A 100 -9.64 1.08 22.28
C THR A 100 -8.83 1.62 23.47
N ASP A 101 -8.20 0.75 24.26
CA ASP A 101 -7.43 1.13 25.45
C ASP A 101 -5.91 1.22 25.18
N PRO A 102 -5.32 2.43 24.97
CA PRO A 102 -3.87 2.57 24.83
C PRO A 102 -3.08 2.30 26.13
N LYS A 103 -3.75 2.01 27.26
CA LYS A 103 -3.14 1.91 28.59
C LYS A 103 -2.92 0.47 29.11
N LYS A 104 -3.09 -0.56 28.27
CA LYS A 104 -2.92 -1.98 28.67
C LYS A 104 -1.71 -2.69 28.07
N LEU A 105 -0.91 -2.00 27.25
CA LEU A 105 0.29 -2.57 26.62
C LEU A 105 1.56 -2.48 27.48
N ASP A 106 1.50 -1.73 28.59
CA ASP A 106 2.61 -1.61 29.55
C ASP A 106 2.25 -2.34 30.84
N ASN A 107 2.48 -3.65 30.88
CA ASN A 107 2.74 -4.45 32.10
C ASN A 107 3.44 -5.75 31.72
#